data_AF-A0A7J8YQX2-F1
#
_entry.id   AF-A0A7J8YQX2-F1
#
_cell.length_a   1.000
_cell.length_b   1.000
_cell.length_c   1.000
_cell.angle_alpha   90.00
_cell.angle_beta   90.00
_cell.angle_gamma   90.00
#
_symmetry.space_group_name_H-M   'P 1'
#
loop_
_entity.id
_entity.type
_entity.pdbx_description
1 polymer ?
#
loop_
_entity_poly.entity_id
_entity_poly.type
_entity_poly.pdbx_seq_one_letter_code
_entity_poly.pdbx_strand_id
1 'polypeptide(L)'
;IRSTELFRILRDKWGSKFDALISSKVIAVEGDISSENLGLEDSKLREEMRKEIEIVVNSAATTCFNERYDVALGINTFGAFNVLNFGKKCDKIKLFLHISTAYVCGEKTGMILEKRFYMGETLKGTHSINIFEEKRTMEEQLAQLRCQGAPDKAIKSSMKEFGLE
;
A
#
# COMPACT_ATOMS: atom_id res chain seq x y z
N ILE A 1 14.94 -14.01 3.32
CA ILE A 1 15.32 -12.68 2.74
C ILE A 1 16.83 -12.57 2.48
N ARG A 2 17.71 -12.89 3.45
CA ARG A 2 19.16 -12.62 3.34
C ARG A 2 19.91 -13.50 2.32
N SER A 3 19.35 -14.65 1.97
CA SER A 3 19.90 -15.60 0.99
C SER A 3 19.44 -15.37 -0.45
N THR A 4 18.58 -14.39 -0.72
CA THR A 4 18.05 -14.16 -2.09
C THR A 4 19.13 -13.62 -3.03
N GLU A 5 18.94 -13.80 -4.33
CA GLU A 5 19.89 -13.33 -5.36
C GLU A 5 20.06 -11.81 -5.36
N LEU A 6 19.06 -11.06 -4.87
CA LEU A 6 19.09 -9.60 -4.70
C LEU A 6 20.35 -9.14 -3.94
N PHE A 7 20.79 -9.92 -2.95
CA PHE A 7 21.94 -9.57 -2.13
C PHE A 7 23.27 -10.18 -2.61
N ARG A 8 23.33 -10.86 -3.77
CA ARG A 8 24.56 -11.53 -4.24
C ARG A 8 25.76 -10.60 -4.23
N ILE A 9 25.67 -9.44 -4.90
CA ILE A 9 26.78 -8.48 -4.98
C ILE A 9 27.24 -8.02 -3.59
N LEU A 10 26.30 -7.86 -2.65
CA LEU A 10 26.62 -7.49 -1.27
C LEU A 10 27.26 -8.66 -0.51
N ARG A 11 26.81 -9.89 -0.71
CA ARG A 11 27.45 -11.07 -0.12
C ARG A 11 28.87 -11.27 -0.65
N ASP A 12 29.09 -11.14 -1.95
CA ASP A 12 30.42 -11.27 -2.56
C ASP A 12 31.37 -10.20 -2.03
N LYS A 13 30.87 -8.97 -1.87
CA LYS A 13 31.66 -7.84 -1.35
C LYS A 13 31.99 -7.96 0.14
N TRP A 14 31.05 -8.40 0.97
CA TRP A 14 31.17 -8.38 2.43
C TRP A 14 31.54 -9.74 3.03
N GLY A 15 31.46 -10.82 2.27
CA GLY A 15 31.78 -12.18 2.68
C GLY A 15 31.08 -12.57 3.99
N SER A 16 31.85 -13.12 4.92
CA SER A 16 31.36 -13.54 6.24
C SER A 16 30.81 -12.40 7.11
N LYS A 17 31.09 -11.13 6.79
CA LYS A 17 30.59 -9.97 7.55
C LYS A 17 29.18 -9.54 7.12
N PHE A 18 28.65 -10.09 6.03
CA PHE A 18 27.36 -9.68 5.47
C PHE A 18 26.20 -9.83 6.48
N ASP A 19 26.08 -10.98 7.13
CA ASP A 19 24.95 -11.24 8.04
C ASP A 19 24.98 -10.35 9.28
N ALA A 20 26.18 -10.08 9.81
CA ALA A 20 26.36 -9.14 10.92
C ALA A 20 25.93 -7.72 10.51
N LEU A 21 26.33 -7.27 9.31
CA LEU A 21 25.98 -5.95 8.78
C LEU A 21 24.47 -5.77 8.57
N ILE A 22 23.79 -6.78 8.00
CA ILE A 22 22.34 -6.71 7.81
C ILE A 22 21.63 -6.72 9.16
N SER A 23 22.05 -7.57 10.10
CA SER A 23 21.45 -7.65 11.42
C SER A 23 21.60 -6.36 12.22
N SER A 24 22.67 -5.59 11.99
CA SER A 24 22.87 -4.29 12.66
C SER A 24 22.09 -3.13 12.02
N LYS A 25 21.48 -3.32 10.84
CA LYS A 25 20.85 -2.23 10.07
C LYS A 25 19.37 -2.47 9.74
N VAL A 26 18.93 -3.72 9.73
CA VAL A 26 17.59 -4.11 9.27
C VAL A 26 16.88 -4.85 10.38
N ILE A 27 15.76 -4.28 10.82
CA ILE A 27 14.82 -4.89 11.73
C ILE A 27 13.58 -5.22 10.92
N ALA A 28 13.22 -6.50 10.87
CA ALA A 28 11.97 -6.93 10.26
C ALA A 28 10.85 -6.75 11.28
N VAL A 29 9.77 -6.12 10.87
CA VAL A 29 8.58 -5.92 11.68
C VAL A 29 7.40 -6.53 10.94
N GLU A 30 6.68 -7.42 11.60
CA GLU A 30 5.46 -8.02 11.06
C GLU A 30 4.33 -6.98 11.05
N GLY A 31 3.57 -6.93 9.96
CA GLY A 31 2.47 -5.99 9.81
C GLY A 31 1.80 -6.08 8.44
N ASP A 32 0.67 -5.40 8.32
CA ASP A 32 -0.13 -5.26 7.11
C ASP A 32 -0.56 -3.80 6.94
N ILE A 33 -0.16 -3.18 5.84
CA ILE A 33 -0.46 -1.77 5.57
C ILE A 33 -1.97 -1.53 5.41
N SER A 34 -2.75 -2.53 5.00
CA SER A 34 -4.21 -2.40 4.86
C SER A 34 -4.93 -2.28 6.21
N SER A 35 -4.25 -2.63 7.29
CA SER A 35 -4.76 -2.55 8.66
C SER A 35 -4.41 -1.22 9.35
N GLU A 36 -5.23 -0.83 10.32
CA GLU A 36 -4.93 0.30 11.18
C GLU A 36 -3.59 0.10 11.89
N ASN A 37 -2.83 1.19 12.09
CA ASN A 37 -1.50 1.14 12.70
C ASN A 37 -0.56 0.12 12.04
N LEU A 38 -0.77 -0.16 10.75
CA LEU A 38 0.03 -1.09 9.94
C LEU A 38 -0.05 -2.55 10.45
N GLY A 39 -1.11 -2.90 11.17
CA GLY A 39 -1.25 -4.25 11.77
C GLY A 39 -0.27 -4.52 12.92
N LEU A 40 0.42 -3.48 13.42
CA LEU A 40 1.33 -3.61 14.55
C LEU A 40 0.49 -3.77 15.81
N GLU A 41 0.46 -4.95 16.44
CA GLU A 41 -0.30 -5.20 17.67
C GLU A 41 0.43 -4.75 18.94
N ASP A 42 1.77 -4.79 18.94
CA ASP A 42 2.61 -4.35 20.06
C ASP A 42 2.61 -2.82 20.20
N SER A 43 1.98 -2.31 21.26
CA SER A 43 1.89 -0.88 21.53
C SER A 43 3.22 -0.23 21.84
N LYS A 44 4.13 -0.93 22.52
CA LYS A 44 5.44 -0.41 22.88
C LYS A 44 6.30 -0.24 21.63
N LEU A 45 6.31 -1.26 20.76
CA LEU A 45 7.02 -1.20 19.48
C LEU A 45 6.50 -0.05 18.60
N ARG A 46 5.18 0.13 18.51
CA ARG A 46 4.58 1.25 17.76
C ARG A 46 5.06 2.62 18.26
N GLU A 47 5.10 2.81 19.58
CA GLU A 47 5.53 4.08 20.18
C GLU A 47 7.03 4.32 19.99
N GLU A 48 7.86 3.28 20.08
CA GLU A 48 9.29 3.38 19.76
C GLU A 48 9.50 3.77 18.30
N MET A 49 8.80 3.12 17.37
CA MET A 49 8.84 3.46 15.94
C MET A 49 8.45 4.92 15.68
N ARG A 50 7.36 5.41 16.28
CA ARG A 50 6.92 6.81 16.13
C ARG A 50 7.98 7.82 16.62
N LYS A 51 8.72 7.48 17.67
CA LYS A 51 9.78 8.36 18.23
C LYS A 51 11.06 8.37 17.40
N GLU A 52 11.35 7.31 16.65
CA GLU A 52 12.63 7.14 15.95
C GLU A 52 12.54 7.28 14.43
N ILE A 53 11.37 7.11 13.81
CA ILE A 53 11.22 7.21 12.36
C ILE A 53 11.37 8.65 11.89
N GLU A 54 12.39 8.88 11.07
CA GLU A 54 12.65 10.15 10.39
C GLU A 54 12.25 10.14 8.91
N ILE A 55 12.27 8.96 8.27
CA ILE A 55 12.00 8.80 6.84
C ILE A 55 11.07 7.61 6.66
N VAL A 56 9.98 7.82 5.91
CA VAL A 56 9.09 6.75 5.45
C VAL A 56 9.22 6.62 3.94
N VAL A 57 9.53 5.42 3.47
CA VAL A 57 9.48 5.05 2.06
C VAL A 57 8.35 4.05 1.88
N ASN A 58 7.20 4.51 1.38
CA ASN A 58 6.06 3.67 1.10
C ASN A 58 6.17 3.09 -0.32
N SER A 59 6.65 1.85 -0.40
CA SER A 59 6.74 1.05 -1.63
C SER A 59 5.75 -0.12 -1.65
N ALA A 60 4.98 -0.32 -0.59
CA ALA A 60 4.09 -1.47 -0.46
C ALA A 60 2.81 -1.25 -1.27
N ALA A 61 2.53 -2.19 -2.16
CA ALA A 61 1.37 -2.21 -3.04
C ALA A 61 1.15 -3.62 -3.58
N THR A 62 -0.08 -3.98 -3.95
CA THR A 62 -0.33 -5.07 -4.89
C THR A 62 -0.16 -4.54 -6.31
N THR A 63 0.62 -5.25 -7.12
CA THR A 63 0.86 -4.94 -8.54
C THR A 63 0.09 -5.87 -9.48
N CYS A 64 -0.80 -6.70 -8.92
CA CYS A 64 -1.64 -7.59 -9.71
C CYS A 64 -2.73 -6.78 -10.43
N PHE A 65 -2.63 -6.68 -11.76
CA PHE A 65 -3.60 -5.95 -12.58
C PHE A 65 -5.02 -6.54 -12.56
N ASN A 66 -5.15 -7.82 -12.21
CA ASN A 66 -6.42 -8.53 -12.10
C ASN A 66 -6.67 -8.95 -10.64
N GLU A 67 -6.43 -8.04 -9.71
CA GLU A 67 -6.70 -8.24 -8.29
C GLU A 67 -8.19 -8.00 -8.00
N ARG A 68 -8.69 -8.63 -6.93
CA ARG A 68 -10.02 -8.28 -6.41
C ARG A 68 -10.04 -6.82 -5.95
N TYR A 69 -11.12 -6.12 -6.23
CA TYR A 69 -11.21 -4.70 -5.91
C TYR A 69 -11.10 -4.41 -4.42
N ASP A 70 -11.69 -5.24 -3.56
CA ASP A 70 -11.59 -5.08 -2.10
C ASP A 70 -10.13 -5.14 -1.61
N VAL A 71 -9.34 -6.04 -2.20
CA VAL A 71 -7.92 -6.20 -1.89
C VAL A 71 -7.10 -5.03 -2.45
N ALA A 72 -7.32 -4.66 -3.71
CA ALA A 72 -6.62 -3.54 -4.34
C ALA A 72 -6.90 -2.20 -3.63
N LEU A 73 -8.17 -1.93 -3.31
CA LEU A 73 -8.59 -0.74 -2.57
C LEU A 73 -8.00 -0.75 -1.15
N GLY A 74 -8.04 -1.89 -0.46
CA GLY A 74 -7.47 -2.07 0.88
C GLY A 74 -5.97 -1.79 0.93
N ILE A 75 -5.19 -2.31 -0.03
CA ILE A 75 -3.74 -2.20 -0.03
C ILE A 75 -3.27 -0.89 -0.67
N ASN A 76 -3.68 -0.61 -1.91
CA ASN A 76 -3.09 0.48 -2.70
C ASN A 76 -3.65 1.85 -2.34
N THR A 77 -4.91 1.92 -1.89
CA THR A 77 -5.54 3.18 -1.47
C THR A 77 -5.49 3.34 0.04
N PHE A 78 -6.14 2.44 0.79
CA PHE A 78 -6.21 2.55 2.24
C PHE A 78 -4.89 2.20 2.92
N GLY A 79 -4.09 1.31 2.34
CA GLY A 79 -2.76 1.01 2.88
C GLY A 79 -1.80 2.20 2.76
N ALA A 80 -1.80 2.88 1.61
CA ALA A 80 -1.07 4.14 1.46
C ALA A 80 -1.56 5.22 2.44
N PHE A 81 -2.89 5.32 2.63
CA PHE A 81 -3.50 6.22 3.62
C PHE A 81 -3.07 5.88 5.06
N ASN A 82 -3.04 4.61 5.44
CA ASN A 82 -2.63 4.14 6.76
C ASN A 82 -1.14 4.43 7.01
N VAL A 83 -0.27 4.18 6.03
CA VAL A 83 1.17 4.51 6.12
C VAL A 83 1.38 6.01 6.27
N LEU A 84 0.64 6.83 5.51
CA LEU A 84 0.68 8.29 5.66
C LEU A 84 0.23 8.73 7.06
N ASN A 85 -0.87 8.17 7.58
CA ASN A 85 -1.36 8.50 8.92
C ASN A 85 -0.44 8.02 10.03
N PHE A 86 0.26 6.90 9.83
CA PHE A 86 1.31 6.46 10.74
C PHE A 86 2.49 7.44 10.73
N GLY A 87 2.95 7.84 9.54
CA GLY A 87 4.01 8.84 9.37
C GLY A 87 3.69 10.19 10.01
N LYS A 88 2.43 10.66 9.92
CA LYS A 88 1.96 11.89 10.60
C LYS A 88 2.01 11.82 12.13
N LYS A 89 2.02 10.61 12.71
CA LYS A 89 2.14 10.37 14.15
C LYS A 89 3.59 10.18 14.60
N CYS A 90 4.57 10.30 13.68
CA CYS A 90 5.99 10.16 14.02
C CYS A 90 6.58 11.52 14.42
N ASP A 91 7.29 11.56 15.54
CA ASP A 91 7.77 12.79 16.19
C ASP A 91 8.90 13.48 15.42
N LYS A 92 9.70 12.69 14.68
CA LYS A 92 10.92 13.15 14.00
C LYS A 92 10.80 13.10 12.47
N ILE A 93 9.58 12.97 11.91
CA ILE A 93 9.40 12.79 10.47
C ILE A 93 9.97 13.98 9.68
N LYS A 94 10.88 13.68 8.75
CA LYS A 94 11.54 14.65 7.85
C LYS A 94 11.13 14.44 6.40
N LEU A 95 10.87 13.19 6.00
CA LEU A 95 10.53 12.85 4.62
C LEU A 95 9.52 11.71 4.55
N PHE A 96 8.48 11.90 3.74
CA PHE A 96 7.57 10.85 3.32
C PHE A 96 7.67 10.70 1.80
N LEU A 97 8.20 9.56 1.36
CA LEU A 97 8.33 9.20 -0.06
C LEU A 97 7.32 8.11 -0.39
N HIS A 98 6.37 8.40 -1.28
CA HIS A 98 5.44 7.41 -1.82
C HIS A 98 5.82 7.05 -3.24
N ILE A 99 5.97 5.75 -3.49
CA ILE A 99 6.21 5.23 -4.84
C ILE A 99 4.86 4.95 -5.47
N SER A 100 4.56 5.70 -6.54
CA SER A 100 3.36 5.52 -7.36
C SER A 100 3.71 4.83 -8.69
N THR A 101 2.81 4.87 -9.66
CA THR A 101 2.98 4.28 -10.99
C THR A 101 2.59 5.28 -12.07
N ALA A 102 3.26 5.25 -13.23
CA ALA A 102 2.88 6.08 -14.37
C ALA A 102 1.47 5.71 -14.92
N TYR A 103 0.96 4.52 -14.58
CA TYR A 103 -0.39 4.08 -14.95
C TYR A 103 -1.52 4.96 -14.37
N VAL A 104 -1.22 5.82 -13.38
CA VAL A 104 -2.20 6.81 -12.88
C VAL A 104 -2.61 7.84 -13.95
N CYS A 105 -1.95 7.90 -15.12
CA CYS A 105 -2.41 8.72 -16.22
C CYS A 105 -3.71 8.20 -16.89
N GLY A 106 -4.13 6.97 -16.55
CA GLY A 106 -5.29 6.31 -17.16
C GLY A 106 -5.07 6.06 -18.66
N GLU A 107 -6.10 6.33 -19.46
CA GLU A 107 -6.11 6.09 -20.90
C GLU A 107 -5.47 7.22 -21.73
N LYS A 108 -4.85 8.22 -21.08
CA LYS A 108 -4.21 9.33 -21.78
C LYS A 108 -3.04 8.84 -22.62
N THR A 109 -2.92 9.36 -23.84
CA THR A 109 -1.87 9.01 -24.79
C THR A 109 -0.92 10.18 -25.04
N GLY A 110 0.28 9.88 -25.53
CA GLY A 110 1.31 10.89 -25.82
C GLY A 110 2.12 11.30 -24.60
N MET A 111 2.74 12.49 -24.67
CA MET A 111 3.57 13.03 -23.59
C MET A 111 2.68 13.59 -22.48
N ILE A 112 2.74 12.98 -21.30
CA ILE A 112 1.99 13.41 -20.12
C ILE A 112 2.93 14.16 -19.18
N LEU A 113 2.67 15.45 -18.98
CA LEU A 113 3.43 16.29 -18.06
C LEU A 113 2.94 16.13 -16.63
N GLU A 114 3.85 16.24 -15.66
CA GLU A 114 3.50 16.29 -14.25
C GLU A 114 2.67 17.55 -13.96
N LYS A 115 1.42 17.36 -13.53
CA LYS A 115 0.49 18.41 -13.12
C LYS A 115 0.02 18.11 -11.70
N ARG A 116 -0.13 19.15 -10.88
CA ARG A 116 -0.78 19.05 -9.58
C ARG A 116 -2.27 18.76 -9.75
N PHE A 117 -2.80 17.83 -8.96
CA PHE A 117 -4.24 17.60 -8.80
C PHE A 117 -4.75 18.36 -7.57
N TYR A 118 -5.94 18.94 -7.69
CA TYR A 118 -6.67 19.45 -6.54
C TYR A 118 -7.37 18.29 -5.81
N MET A 119 -7.61 18.47 -4.50
CA MET A 119 -8.30 17.45 -3.71
C MET A 119 -9.68 17.17 -4.32
N GLY A 120 -9.96 15.91 -4.63
CA GLY A 120 -11.19 15.48 -5.29
C GLY A 120 -11.16 15.55 -6.82
N GLU A 121 -10.13 16.12 -7.46
CA GLU A 121 -10.03 16.16 -8.93
C GLU A 121 -9.81 14.74 -9.49
N THR A 122 -10.68 14.32 -10.42
CA THR A 122 -10.54 13.07 -11.20
C THR A 122 -9.82 13.32 -12.52
N LEU A 123 -9.25 12.26 -13.11
CA LEU A 123 -8.69 12.32 -14.47
C LEU A 123 -9.69 12.79 -15.53
N LYS A 124 -10.97 12.44 -15.37
CA LYS A 124 -12.06 12.77 -16.30
C LYS A 124 -12.76 14.09 -15.93
N GLY A 125 -12.50 14.67 -14.75
CA GLY A 125 -13.11 15.92 -14.28
C GLY A 125 -14.62 15.85 -14.01
N THR A 126 -15.23 14.66 -14.04
CA THR A 126 -16.69 14.48 -13.99
C THR A 126 -17.25 14.36 -12.58
N HIS A 127 -16.45 13.88 -11.62
CA HIS A 127 -16.88 13.65 -10.23
C HIS A 127 -15.78 14.00 -9.24
N SER A 128 -16.19 14.26 -7.98
CA SER A 128 -15.28 14.36 -6.84
C SER A 128 -14.92 12.97 -6.31
N ILE A 129 -13.62 12.67 -6.13
CA ILE A 129 -13.18 11.41 -5.53
C ILE A 129 -13.41 11.42 -4.01
N ASN A 130 -14.12 10.42 -3.50
CA ASN A 130 -14.23 10.14 -2.07
C ASN A 130 -13.92 8.67 -1.78
N ILE A 131 -12.70 8.40 -1.31
CA ILE A 131 -12.22 7.04 -1.03
C ILE A 131 -13.04 6.33 0.05
N PHE A 132 -13.71 7.06 0.95
CA PHE A 132 -14.51 6.47 2.03
C PHE A 132 -15.87 6.00 1.54
N GLU A 133 -16.52 6.75 0.64
CA GLU A 133 -17.75 6.30 -0.03
C GLU A 133 -17.46 5.11 -0.94
N GLU A 134 -16.32 5.13 -1.62
CA GLU A 134 -15.85 4.01 -2.43
C GLU A 134 -15.69 2.73 -1.60
N LYS A 135 -15.03 2.85 -0.44
CA LYS A 135 -14.88 1.75 0.50
C LYS A 135 -16.22 1.22 0.99
N ARG A 136 -17.16 2.10 1.37
CA ARG A 136 -18.49 1.70 1.82
C ARG A 136 -19.22 0.90 0.74
N THR A 137 -19.21 1.40 -0.51
CA THR A 137 -19.86 0.74 -1.64
C THR A 137 -19.27 -0.65 -1.91
N MET A 138 -17.94 -0.75 -1.86
CA MET A 138 -17.22 -2.02 -1.98
C MET A 138 -17.61 -3.00 -0.84
N GLU A 139 -17.68 -2.53 0.40
CA GLU A 139 -18.05 -3.35 1.56
C GLU A 139 -19.50 -3.84 1.49
N GLU A 140 -20.42 -2.98 1.04
CA GLU A 140 -21.83 -3.33 0.82
C GLU A 140 -21.97 -4.42 -0.25
N GLN A 141 -21.29 -4.30 -1.38
CA GLN A 141 -21.27 -5.31 -2.44
C GLN A 141 -20.73 -6.65 -1.95
N LEU A 142 -19.60 -6.62 -1.23
CA LEU A 142 -18.99 -7.83 -0.67
C LEU A 142 -19.89 -8.49 0.38
N ALA A 143 -20.55 -7.70 1.23
CA ALA A 143 -21.50 -8.20 2.21
C ALA A 143 -22.73 -8.83 1.54
N GLN A 144 -23.26 -8.22 0.49
CA GLN A 144 -24.39 -8.76 -0.27
C GLN A 144 -24.07 -10.13 -0.87
N LEU A 145 -22.90 -10.28 -1.52
CA LEU A 145 -22.47 -11.55 -2.10
C LEU A 145 -22.33 -12.65 -1.03
N ARG A 146 -21.79 -12.31 0.15
CA ARG A 146 -21.68 -13.23 1.28
C ARG A 146 -23.04 -13.64 1.84
N CYS A 147 -23.96 -12.69 2.00
CA CYS A 147 -25.32 -12.95 2.47
C CYS A 147 -26.11 -13.87 1.53
N GLN A 148 -25.81 -13.82 0.23
CA GLN A 148 -26.40 -14.71 -0.78
C GLN A 148 -25.78 -16.12 -0.77
N GLY A 149 -24.77 -16.38 0.08
CA GLY A 149 -24.07 -17.67 0.12
C GLY A 149 -23.26 -17.93 -1.15
N ALA A 150 -22.82 -16.87 -1.85
CA ALA A 150 -22.04 -17.03 -3.07
C ALA A 150 -20.74 -17.80 -2.78
N PRO A 151 -20.34 -18.76 -3.63
CA PRO A 151 -19.09 -19.48 -3.44
C PRO A 151 -17.88 -18.54 -3.62
N ASP A 152 -16.76 -18.83 -2.95
CA ASP A 152 -15.55 -17.98 -2.98
C ASP A 152 -15.06 -17.63 -4.39
N LYS A 153 -15.20 -18.58 -5.34
CA LYS A 153 -14.84 -18.35 -6.74
C LYS A 153 -15.73 -17.30 -7.41
N ALA A 154 -17.03 -17.29 -7.09
CA ALA A 154 -17.96 -16.29 -7.58
C ALA A 154 -17.64 -14.93 -6.94
N ILE A 155 -17.45 -14.87 -5.61
CA ILE A 155 -17.05 -13.63 -4.91
C ILE A 155 -15.78 -13.06 -5.54
N LYS A 156 -14.76 -13.88 -5.75
CA LYS A 156 -13.49 -13.45 -6.36
C LYS A 156 -13.69 -12.87 -7.76
N SER A 157 -14.58 -13.45 -8.57
CA SER A 157 -14.83 -12.99 -9.94
C SER A 157 -15.64 -11.69 -9.93
N SER A 158 -16.72 -11.63 -9.15
CA SER A 158 -17.54 -10.42 -9.01
C SER A 158 -16.76 -9.24 -8.44
N MET A 159 -15.88 -9.45 -7.45
CA MET A 159 -15.06 -8.36 -6.92
C MET A 159 -13.97 -7.89 -7.90
N LYS A 160 -13.59 -8.70 -8.90
CA LYS A 160 -12.69 -8.23 -9.97
C LYS A 160 -13.45 -7.38 -10.97
N GLU A 161 -14.63 -7.84 -11.38
CA GLU A 161 -15.51 -7.14 -12.32
C GLU A 161 -15.94 -5.78 -11.75
N PHE A 162 -16.31 -5.74 -10.47
CA PHE A 162 -16.70 -4.50 -9.78
C PHE A 162 -15.60 -3.42 -9.81
N GLY A 163 -14.32 -3.80 -9.78
CA GLY A 163 -13.22 -2.84 -9.86
C GLY A 163 -12.94 -2.28 -11.26
N LEU A 164 -13.67 -2.75 -12.28
CA LEU A 164 -13.55 -2.31 -13.67
C LEU A 164 -14.71 -1.39 -14.10
N GLU A 165 -15.76 -1.27 -13.29
CA GLU A 165 -16.92 -0.40 -13.52
C GLU A 165 -16.59 1.07 -13.24
#